data_AF-A0A383AG52-F1
#
_entry.id   AF-A0A383AG52-F1
#
_cell.length_a   1.000
_cell.length_b   1.000
_cell.length_c   1.000
_cell.angle_alpha   90.00
_cell.angle_beta   90.00
_cell.angle_gamma   90.00
#
_symmetry.space_group_name_H-M   'P 1'
#
loop_
_entity.id
_entity.type
_entity.pdbx_description
1 polymer ?
#
loop_
_entity_poly.entity_id
_entity_poly.type
_entity_poly.pdbx_seq_one_letter_code
_entity_poly.pdbx_strand_id
1 'polypeptide(L)'
;MKFLKSLPYIVILLTLGLSNSFDVIYESDEDIAGFQFSVTGVDASATISASGGDAAANGFTISAGGTTVLGFSLTGSTIPAG
;
A
#
# COMPACT_ATOMS: atom_id res chain seq x y z
N MET A 1 -44.76 14.70 36.26
CA MET A 1 -43.59 13.81 36.05
C MET A 1 -43.28 13.80 34.56
N LYS A 2 -42.12 14.34 34.16
CA LYS A 2 -41.74 14.52 32.74
C LYS A 2 -40.93 13.30 32.31
N PHE A 3 -41.49 12.46 31.44
CA PHE A 3 -40.79 11.32 30.87
C PHE A 3 -39.74 11.82 29.87
N LEU A 4 -38.46 11.80 30.25
CA LEU A 4 -37.37 11.89 29.28
C LEU A 4 -37.32 10.54 28.54
N LYS A 5 -37.78 10.51 27.29
CA LYS A 5 -37.51 9.37 26.39
C LYS A 5 -36.02 9.37 26.09
N SER A 6 -35.33 8.33 26.55
CA SER A 6 -33.97 7.98 26.15
C SER A 6 -33.90 7.89 24.63
N LEU A 7 -33.21 8.82 23.98
CA LEU A 7 -32.83 8.66 22.58
C LEU A 7 -31.69 7.65 22.54
N PRO A 8 -31.79 6.54 21.78
CA PRO A 8 -30.68 5.61 21.65
C PRO A 8 -29.52 6.36 20.97
N TYR A 9 -28.34 6.33 21.57
CA TYR A 9 -27.14 6.92 20.99
C TYR A 9 -26.96 6.43 19.55
N ILE A 10 -26.79 7.36 18.62
CA ILE A 10 -26.39 7.04 17.26
C ILE A 10 -24.89 6.74 17.31
N VAL A 11 -24.49 5.50 17.04
CA VAL A 11 -23.07 5.15 16.91
C VAL A 11 -22.59 5.69 15.56
N ILE A 12 -21.84 6.79 15.59
CA ILE A 12 -21.16 7.30 14.40
C ILE A 12 -19.83 6.55 14.30
N LEU A 13 -19.73 5.60 13.37
CA LEU A 13 -18.45 5.05 12.93
C LEU A 13 -17.80 6.08 12.02
N LEU A 14 -16.86 6.87 12.55
CA LEU A 14 -16.02 7.76 11.76
C LEU A 14 -14.72 7.02 11.42
N THR A 15 -14.55 6.63 10.15
CA THR A 15 -13.25 6.18 9.65
C THR A 15 -12.50 7.39 9.12
N LEU A 16 -11.39 7.75 9.76
CA LEU A 16 -10.48 8.79 9.29
C LEU A 16 -9.39 8.10 8.46
N GLY A 17 -9.44 8.25 7.13
CA GLY A 17 -8.41 7.76 6.23
C GLY A 17 -7.13 8.59 6.36
N LEU A 18 -6.27 8.27 7.32
CA LEU A 18 -4.92 8.83 7.38
C LEU A 18 -4.06 8.13 6.33
N SER A 19 -3.85 8.78 5.18
CA SER A 19 -2.94 8.31 4.14
C SER A 19 -1.50 8.61 4.55
N ASN A 20 -0.84 7.66 5.21
CA ASN A 20 0.62 7.72 5.38
C ASN A 20 1.27 7.16 4.11
N SER A 21 2.08 7.97 3.44
CA SER A 21 2.91 7.55 2.31
C SER A 21 4.35 7.44 2.75
N PHE A 22 5.01 6.37 2.32
CA PHE A 22 6.42 6.11 2.58
C PHE A 22 7.09 5.77 1.26
N ASP A 23 8.31 6.25 1.08
CA ASP A 23 9.13 5.87 -0.07
C ASP A 23 9.86 4.57 0.25
N VAL A 24 9.84 3.64 -0.71
CA VAL A 24 10.65 2.43 -0.68
C VAL A 24 11.86 2.68 -1.56
N ILE A 25 13.01 2.87 -0.92
CA ILE A 25 14.30 3.00 -1.59
C ILE A 25 14.95 1.63 -1.74
N TYR A 26 15.73 1.46 -2.81
CA TYR A 26 16.52 0.27 -3.07
C TYR A 26 17.94 0.69 -3.46
N GLU A 27 18.86 -0.26 -3.38
CA GLU A 27 20.19 -0.19 -3.98
C GLU A 27 20.46 -1.60 -4.50
N SER A 28 20.83 -1.72 -5.77
CA SER A 28 21.12 -3.03 -6.38
C SER A 28 22.36 -2.97 -7.26
N ASP A 29 23.26 -3.96 -7.12
CA ASP A 29 24.41 -4.12 -8.01
C ASP A 29 24.02 -4.69 -9.39
N GLU A 30 22.78 -5.17 -9.54
CA GLU A 30 22.27 -5.84 -10.73
C GLU A 30 20.90 -5.28 -11.15
N ASP A 31 20.57 -5.45 -12.43
CA ASP A 31 19.27 -5.07 -12.98
C ASP A 31 18.13 -5.88 -12.34
N ILE A 32 17.04 -5.20 -11.96
CA ILE A 32 15.88 -5.82 -11.33
C ILE A 32 14.85 -6.15 -12.41
N ALA A 33 14.61 -7.45 -12.64
CA ALA A 33 13.56 -7.96 -13.53
C ALA A 33 12.18 -8.09 -12.84
N GLY A 34 12.16 -8.07 -11.51
CA GLY A 34 10.99 -8.26 -10.68
C GLY A 34 11.35 -8.14 -9.21
N PHE A 35 10.41 -7.69 -8.38
CA PHE A 35 10.60 -7.60 -6.93
C PHE A 35 9.35 -8.04 -6.17
N GLN A 36 9.55 -8.60 -4.99
CA GLN A 36 8.48 -8.88 -4.03
C GLN A 36 8.98 -8.58 -2.62
N PHE A 37 8.19 -7.83 -1.86
CA PHE A 37 8.45 -7.62 -0.44
C PHE A 37 7.16 -7.61 0.37
N SER A 38 7.29 -7.78 1.69
CA SER A 38 6.18 -7.70 2.63
C SER A 38 6.36 -6.53 3.57
N VAL A 39 5.27 -5.79 3.82
CA VAL A 39 5.21 -4.72 4.80
C VAL A 39 4.78 -5.30 6.14
N THR A 40 5.57 -5.07 7.18
CA THR A 40 5.27 -5.53 8.55
C THR A 40 4.99 -4.33 9.45
N GLY A 41 4.37 -4.56 10.61
CA GLY A 41 4.01 -3.48 11.55
C GLY A 41 2.76 -2.68 11.16
N VAL A 42 2.05 -3.11 10.12
CA VAL A 42 0.72 -2.62 9.75
C VAL A 42 -0.36 -3.58 10.27
N ASP A 43 -1.54 -3.04 10.60
CA ASP A 43 -2.70 -3.85 10.98
C ASP A 43 -3.05 -4.82 9.83
N ALA A 44 -3.52 -6.03 10.16
CA ALA A 44 -3.92 -7.02 9.16
C ALA A 44 -5.11 -6.55 8.28
N SER A 45 -5.88 -5.57 8.76
CA SER A 45 -6.95 -4.89 8.03
C SER A 45 -6.47 -3.69 7.22
N ALA A 46 -5.18 -3.34 7.27
CA ALA A 46 -4.64 -2.22 6.52
C ALA A 46 -4.64 -2.52 5.01
N THR A 47 -5.14 -1.57 4.23
CA THR A 47 -5.02 -1.61 2.77
C THR A 47 -3.70 -0.96 2.37
N ILE A 48 -2.84 -1.73 1.72
CA ILE A 48 -1.58 -1.23 1.16
C ILE A 48 -1.77 -1.01 -0.34
N SER A 49 -1.26 0.11 -0.83
CA SER A 49 -1.07 0.36 -2.26
C SER A 49 0.38 0.81 -2.49
N ALA A 50 0.91 0.50 -3.66
CA ALA A 50 2.24 0.91 -4.09
C ALA A 50 2.18 1.36 -5.56
N SER A 51 2.90 2.44 -5.88
CA SER A 51 2.92 3.03 -7.22
C SER A 51 4.14 3.96 -7.37
N GLY A 52 4.45 4.35 -8.61
CA GLY A 52 5.48 5.35 -8.90
C GLY A 52 6.91 4.81 -8.91
N GLY A 53 7.86 5.71 -8.68
CA GLY A 53 9.31 5.43 -8.66
C GLY A 53 9.86 4.87 -9.97
N ASP A 54 11.04 4.24 -9.87
CA ASP A 54 11.70 3.62 -11.02
C ASP A 54 10.91 2.44 -11.59
N ALA A 55 10.09 1.78 -10.78
CA ALA A 55 9.16 0.76 -11.23
C ALA A 55 8.18 1.32 -12.27
N ALA A 56 7.50 2.44 -11.97
CA ALA A 56 6.60 3.07 -12.94
C ALA A 56 7.34 3.62 -14.16
N ALA A 57 8.55 4.19 -13.96
CA ALA A 57 9.36 4.75 -15.05
C ALA A 57 9.83 3.67 -16.05
N ASN A 58 10.11 2.45 -15.58
CA ASN A 58 10.54 1.32 -16.40
C ASN A 58 9.37 0.40 -16.83
N GLY A 59 8.12 0.85 -16.63
CA GLY A 59 6.93 0.15 -17.12
C GLY A 59 6.54 -1.11 -16.34
N PHE A 60 6.93 -1.20 -15.06
CA PHE A 60 6.53 -2.29 -14.20
C PHE A 60 5.06 -2.14 -13.79
N THR A 61 4.37 -3.28 -13.73
CA THR A 61 3.07 -3.41 -13.09
C THR A 61 3.30 -3.71 -11.61
N ILE A 62 2.70 -2.89 -10.75
CA ILE A 62 2.76 -3.07 -9.29
C ILE A 62 1.41 -3.57 -8.81
N SER A 63 1.42 -4.65 -8.04
CA SER A 63 0.25 -5.23 -7.39
C SER A 63 0.50 -5.33 -5.90
N ALA A 64 -0.41 -4.79 -5.10
CA ALA A 64 -0.39 -4.91 -3.65
C ALA A 64 -1.61 -5.70 -3.18
N GLY A 65 -1.38 -6.70 -2.32
CA GLY A 65 -2.42 -7.57 -1.78
C GLY A 65 -2.10 -7.98 -0.36
N GLY A 66 -3.00 -7.65 0.58
CA GLY A 66 -2.72 -7.80 2.01
C GLY A 66 -1.49 -6.99 2.40
N THR A 67 -0.48 -7.67 2.94
CA THR A 67 0.82 -7.07 3.31
C THR A 67 1.90 -7.21 2.23
N THR A 68 1.61 -7.84 1.10
CA THR A 68 2.62 -8.15 0.08
C THR A 68 2.51 -7.18 -1.09
N VAL A 69 3.67 -6.68 -1.53
CA VAL A 69 3.82 -5.87 -2.74
C VAL A 69 4.67 -6.64 -3.74
N LEU A 70 4.19 -6.74 -4.97
CA LEU A 70 4.82 -7.40 -6.09
C LEU A 70 4.96 -6.40 -7.24
N GLY A 71 6.16 -6.29 -7.82
CA GLY A 71 6.43 -5.54 -9.03
C GLY A 71 7.03 -6.44 -10.11
N PHE A 72 6.47 -6.40 -11.31
CA PHE A 72 6.92 -7.21 -12.44
C PHE A 72 6.73 -6.47 -13.77
N SER A 73 7.54 -6.81 -14.77
CA SER A 73 7.35 -6.31 -16.15
C SER A 73 6.60 -7.32 -17.02
N LEU A 74 5.58 -6.85 -17.75
CA LEU A 74 4.87 -7.65 -18.76
C LEU A 74 5.60 -7.67 -20.11
N THR A 75 6.53 -6.74 -20.33
CA THR A 75 7.27 -6.58 -21.59
C THR A 75 8.68 -7.15 -21.51
N GLY A 76 9.12 -7.61 -20.33
CA GLY A 76 10.49 -8.07 -20.08
C GLY A 76 11.48 -6.92 -19.86
N SER A 77 11.01 -5.72 -19.55
CA SER A 77 11.87 -4.60 -19.15
C SER A 77 12.48 -4.84 -17.76
N THR A 78 13.63 -4.23 -17.51
CA THR A 78 14.30 -4.22 -16.20
C THR A 78 14.36 -2.81 -15.63
N ILE A 79 14.51 -2.72 -14.31
CA ILE A 79 14.95 -1.49 -13.63
C ILE A 79 16.48 -1.58 -13.53
N PRO A 80 17.25 -0.59 -14.01
CA PRO A 80 18.71 -0.62 -13.93
C PRO A 80 19.23 -0.73 -12.49
N ALA A 81 20.42 -1.33 -12.36
CA ALA A 81 21.21 -1.26 -11.13
C ALA A 81 21.43 0.19 -10.64
N GLY A 82 21.56 0.35 -9.32
CA GLY A 82 21.69 1.62 -8.60
C GLY A 82 20.66 1.81 -7.51
#